data_AF-A0A3D1T9I4-F1
#
_entry.id   AF-A0A3D1T9I4-F1
#
_cell.length_a   1.000
_cell.length_b   1.000
_cell.length_c   1.000
_cell.angle_alpha   90.00
_cell.angle_beta   90.00
_cell.angle_gamma   90.00
#
_symmetry.space_group_name_H-M   'P 1'
#
loop_
_entity.id
_entity.type
_entity.pdbx_description
1 polymer ?
#
loop_
_entity_poly.entity_id
_entity_poly.type
_entity_poly.pdbx_seq_one_letter_code
_entity_poly.pdbx_strand_id
1 'polypeptide(L)'
;MIVVRLCLNGLTQVARASLEELKLDYEDFLRQRGLAEWQRGHPLRQALIDRHCKNADEVARWVIEAAKSGGPSGQSRQCGQDAERSTPSTKSTLSTERYPELSANAVLTLLVVACALLDHQVARLAADFESKGGFTERLYKVRAAKRRTQS
;
A
#
# COMPACT_ATOMS: atom_id res chain seq x y z
N MET A 1 -4.47 27.46 17.72
CA MET A 1 -3.62 26.72 16.76
C MET A 1 -2.86 25.54 17.37
N ILE A 2 -2.26 25.63 18.58
CA ILE A 2 -1.41 24.55 19.13
C ILE A 2 -2.20 23.34 19.65
N VAL A 3 -3.35 23.56 20.32
CA VAL A 3 -4.12 22.49 20.97
C VAL A 3 -4.88 21.58 19.98
N VAL A 4 -5.41 22.12 18.88
CA VAL A 4 -6.10 21.33 17.84
C VAL A 4 -5.10 20.43 17.10
N ARG A 5 -3.88 20.90 16.89
CA ARG A 5 -2.81 20.10 16.28
C ARG A 5 -2.35 18.99 17.22
N LEU A 6 -2.29 19.23 18.53
CA LEU A 6 -1.89 18.24 19.54
C LEU A 6 -2.94 17.15 19.79
N CYS A 7 -4.25 17.47 19.83
CA CYS A 7 -5.29 16.47 20.08
C CYS A 7 -5.60 15.57 18.87
N LEU A 8 -5.40 16.06 17.63
CA LEU A 8 -5.51 15.20 16.43
C LEU A 8 -4.35 14.19 16.30
N ASN A 9 -3.30 14.32 17.11
CA ASN A 9 -2.10 13.51 17.03
C ASN A 9 -2.16 12.19 17.81
N GLY A 10 -3.07 12.01 18.78
CA GLY A 10 -3.01 10.82 19.65
C GLY A 10 -3.15 9.49 18.89
N LEU A 11 -4.24 9.35 18.13
CA LEU A 11 -4.51 8.12 17.36
C LEU A 11 -3.67 8.03 16.07
N THR A 12 -3.33 9.17 15.48
CA THR A 12 -2.55 9.23 14.23
C THR A 12 -1.07 8.96 14.47
N GLN A 13 -0.52 9.33 15.64
CA GLN A 13 0.84 8.97 16.03
C GLN A 13 0.95 7.48 16.37
N VAL A 14 -0.06 6.90 17.03
CA VAL A 14 -0.09 5.45 17.27
C VAL A 14 -0.20 4.69 15.94
N ALA A 15 -1.09 5.12 15.03
CA ALA A 15 -1.19 4.52 13.70
C ALA A 15 0.11 4.68 12.89
N ARG A 16 0.74 5.85 12.96
CA ARG A 16 2.01 6.12 12.28
C ARG A 16 3.15 5.26 12.83
N ALA A 17 3.27 5.13 14.15
CA ALA A 17 4.25 4.27 14.78
C ALA A 17 4.06 2.81 14.34
N SER A 18 2.82 2.33 14.34
CA SER A 18 2.51 0.97 13.87
C SER A 18 2.86 0.75 12.39
N LEU A 19 2.65 1.76 11.52
CA LEU A 19 3.03 1.68 10.11
C LEU A 19 4.55 1.74 9.90
N GLU A 20 5.25 2.49 10.76
CA GLU A 20 6.71 2.60 10.72
C GLU A 20 7.39 1.32 11.22
N GLU A 21 6.86 0.71 12.28
CA GLU A 21 7.26 -0.64 12.72
C GLU A 21 7.04 -1.67 11.59
N LEU A 22 5.85 -1.68 10.99
CA LEU A 22 5.54 -2.59 9.88
C LEU A 22 6.47 -2.38 8.67
N LYS A 23 6.84 -1.13 8.38
CA LYS A 23 7.83 -0.82 7.33
C LYS A 23 9.19 -1.45 7.64
N LEU A 24 9.68 -1.24 8.87
CA LEU A 24 10.96 -1.79 9.32
C LEU A 24 10.94 -3.32 9.29
N ASP A 25 9.83 -3.97 9.66
CA ASP A 25 9.69 -5.42 9.61
C ASP A 25 9.87 -5.97 8.18
N TYR A 26 9.31 -5.28 7.17
CA TYR A 26 9.44 -5.70 5.77
C TYR A 26 10.83 -5.36 5.17
N GLU A 27 11.45 -4.26 5.60
CA GLU A 27 12.83 -3.93 5.23
C GLU A 27 13.81 -4.97 5.81
N ASP A 28 13.60 -5.37 7.06
CA ASP A 28 14.36 -6.42 7.73
C ASP A 28 14.11 -7.79 7.07
N PHE A 29 12.87 -8.09 6.67
CA PHE A 29 12.54 -9.30 5.91
C PHE A 29 13.33 -9.40 4.60
N LEU A 30 13.43 -8.30 3.84
CA LEU A 30 14.23 -8.24 2.61
C LEU A 30 15.72 -8.43 2.92
N ARG A 31 16.23 -7.73 3.95
CA ARG A 31 17.64 -7.80 4.37
C ARG A 31 18.06 -9.22 4.78
N GLN A 32 17.26 -9.88 5.63
CA GLN A 32 17.55 -11.22 6.14
C GLN A 32 17.59 -12.28 5.03
N ARG A 33 16.83 -12.06 3.95
CA ARG A 33 16.76 -12.99 2.80
C ARG A 33 17.64 -12.58 1.62
N GLY A 34 18.36 -11.47 1.72
CA GLY A 34 19.21 -10.95 0.64
C GLY A 34 18.41 -10.49 -0.60
N LEU A 35 17.15 -10.10 -0.43
CA LEU A 35 16.26 -9.67 -1.50
C LEU A 35 16.40 -8.17 -1.77
N ALA A 36 16.15 -7.75 -3.02
CA ALA A 36 16.33 -6.35 -3.40
C ALA A 36 15.15 -5.47 -2.96
N GLU A 37 15.44 -4.32 -2.36
CA GLU A 37 14.45 -3.28 -2.10
C GLU A 37 14.29 -2.35 -3.31
N TRP A 38 13.04 -2.04 -3.68
CA TRP A 38 12.73 -1.12 -4.77
C TRP A 38 13.00 0.33 -4.40
N GLN A 39 13.92 0.94 -5.15
CA GLN A 39 14.12 2.39 -5.11
C GLN A 39 12.88 3.15 -5.56
N ARG A 40 12.79 4.44 -5.20
CA ARG A 40 11.60 5.28 -5.53
C ARG A 40 11.26 5.31 -7.03
N GLY A 41 12.25 5.22 -7.90
CA GLY A 41 12.08 5.22 -9.36
C GLY A 41 11.84 3.85 -9.99
N HIS A 42 11.59 2.80 -9.20
CA HIS A 42 11.44 1.46 -9.74
C HIS A 42 10.13 1.33 -10.57
N PRO A 43 10.16 0.81 -11.81
CA PRO A 43 8.98 0.76 -12.67
C PRO A 43 7.86 -0.13 -12.10
N LEU A 44 8.20 -1.22 -11.40
CA LEU A 44 7.18 -2.05 -10.74
C LEU A 44 6.47 -1.30 -9.60
N ARG A 45 7.17 -0.41 -8.90
CA ARG A 45 6.57 0.44 -7.87
C ARG A 45 5.51 1.35 -8.48
N GLN A 46 5.85 2.01 -9.59
CA GLN A 46 4.92 2.90 -10.29
C GLN A 46 3.73 2.13 -10.86
N ALA A 47 3.97 0.97 -11.49
CA ALA A 47 2.92 0.13 -12.04
C ALA A 47 1.90 -0.34 -10.98
N LEU A 48 2.35 -0.62 -9.76
CA LEU A 48 1.47 -0.97 -8.64
C LEU A 48 0.60 0.23 -8.21
N ILE A 49 1.20 1.43 -8.14
CA ILE A 49 0.48 2.66 -7.79
C ILE A 49 -0.58 2.98 -8.85
N ASP A 50 -0.21 2.91 -10.13
CA ASP A 50 -1.09 3.19 -11.26
C ASP A 50 -2.27 2.23 -11.33
N ARG A 51 -2.07 0.97 -10.93
CA ARG A 51 -3.14 -0.04 -10.87
C ARG A 51 -4.21 0.29 -9.82
N HIS A 52 -3.86 1.05 -8.78
CA HIS A 52 -4.77 1.44 -7.71
C HIS A 52 -5.59 0.26 -7.14
N CYS A 53 -4.90 -0.81 -6.72
CA CYS A 53 -5.54 -1.99 -6.14
C CYS A 53 -6.44 -1.60 -4.95
N LYS A 54 -7.65 -2.17 -4.89
CA LYS A 54 -8.66 -1.89 -3.86
C LYS A 54 -8.60 -2.85 -2.67
N ASN A 55 -8.04 -4.05 -2.87
CA ASN A 55 -7.99 -5.11 -1.88
C ASN A 55 -6.70 -5.95 -2.01
N ALA A 56 -6.43 -6.77 -1.00
CA ALA A 56 -5.25 -7.64 -0.96
C ALA A 56 -5.23 -8.66 -2.12
N ASP A 57 -6.38 -9.15 -2.55
CA ASP A 57 -6.46 -10.12 -3.66
C ASP A 57 -5.99 -9.52 -4.99
N GLU A 58 -6.30 -8.26 -5.24
CA GLU A 58 -5.82 -7.53 -6.43
C GLU A 58 -4.30 -7.32 -6.40
N VAL A 59 -3.73 -7.08 -5.22
CA VAL A 59 -2.27 -7.02 -5.02
C VAL A 59 -1.65 -8.39 -5.28
N ALA A 60 -2.23 -9.46 -4.73
CA ALA A 60 -1.74 -10.82 -4.96
C ALA A 60 -1.77 -11.21 -6.45
N ARG A 61 -2.85 -10.87 -7.16
CA ARG A 61 -2.93 -11.06 -8.62
C ARG A 61 -1.85 -10.26 -9.35
N TRP A 62 -1.64 -9.01 -8.97
CA TRP A 62 -0.58 -8.19 -9.55
C TRP A 62 0.81 -8.79 -9.31
N VAL A 63 1.10 -9.30 -8.11
CA VAL A 63 2.37 -9.98 -7.80
C VAL A 63 2.59 -11.20 -8.71
N ILE A 64 1.55 -11.98 -8.95
CA ILE A 64 1.59 -13.14 -9.86
C ILE A 64 1.90 -12.69 -11.30
N GLU A 65 1.29 -11.62 -11.77
CA GLU A 65 1.53 -11.06 -13.10
C GLU A 65 2.95 -10.49 -13.24
N ALA A 66 3.44 -9.78 -12.22
CA ALA A 66 4.80 -9.25 -12.16
C ALA A 66 5.86 -10.36 -12.16
N ALA A 67 5.62 -11.45 -11.43
CA ALA A 67 6.52 -12.61 -11.39
C ALA A 67 6.64 -13.31 -12.76
N LYS A 68 5.52 -13.40 -13.50
CA LYS A 68 5.47 -13.95 -14.86
C LYS A 68 6.17 -13.07 -15.88
N SER A 69 6.05 -11.74 -15.74
CA SER A 69 6.60 -10.77 -16.69
C SER A 69 8.12 -10.62 -16.60
N GLY A 70 8.73 -10.96 -15.46
CA GLY A 70 10.19 -10.96 -15.29
C GLY A 70 10.89 -12.25 -15.76
N GLY A 71 10.17 -13.25 -16.27
CA GLY A 71 10.76 -14.52 -16.75
C GLY A 71 11.56 -14.33 -18.06
N PRO A 72 12.51 -15.23 -18.39
CA PRO A 72 13.20 -15.13 -19.66
C PRO A 72 12.18 -15.18 -20.79
N SER A 73 12.23 -14.18 -21.65
CA SER A 73 11.66 -14.18 -22.99
C SER A 73 12.25 -15.38 -23.76
N GLY A 74 11.65 -16.55 -23.56
CA GLY A 74 11.82 -17.68 -24.45
C GLY A 74 10.89 -17.48 -25.62
N GLN A 75 11.36 -16.78 -26.65
CA GLN A 75 10.75 -16.84 -27.97
C GLN A 75 10.64 -18.33 -28.35
N SER A 76 9.40 -18.79 -28.50
CA SER A 76 9.11 -19.98 -29.27
C SER A 76 9.57 -19.69 -30.71
N ARG A 77 10.79 -20.11 -31.03
CA ARG A 77 11.22 -20.34 -32.40
C ARG A 77 11.31 -21.86 -32.55
N GLN A 78 10.40 -22.39 -33.36
CA GLN A 78 10.33 -23.80 -33.72
C GLN A 78 11.68 -24.34 -34.17
N CYS A 79 12.03 -25.54 -33.71
CA CYS A 79 12.83 -26.48 -34.49
C CYS A 79 12.61 -27.91 -33.95
N GLY A 80 12.29 -28.83 -34.86
CA GLY A 80 12.70 -30.24 -34.83
C GLY A 80 12.05 -31.16 -33.79
N GLN A 81 11.34 -32.17 -34.30
CA GLN A 81 10.85 -33.31 -33.54
C GLN A 81 12.04 -34.13 -32.99
N ASP A 82 11.92 -34.59 -31.73
CA ASP A 82 12.10 -35.98 -31.30
C ASP A 82 12.66 -36.11 -29.88
N ALA A 83 12.10 -37.10 -29.17
CA ALA A 83 12.59 -37.76 -27.95
C ALA A 83 12.38 -37.09 -26.57
N GLU A 84 11.59 -37.83 -25.77
CA GLU A 84 11.63 -38.00 -24.31
C GLU A 84 11.02 -36.92 -23.38
N ARG A 85 9.78 -37.26 -23.05
CA ARG A 85 9.00 -36.91 -21.86
C ARG A 85 9.83 -36.88 -20.56
N SER A 86 10.19 -35.68 -20.09
CA SER A 86 10.44 -35.40 -18.66
C SER A 86 10.16 -33.92 -18.30
N THR A 87 8.96 -33.73 -17.74
CA THR A 87 8.53 -32.81 -16.67
C THR A 87 9.00 -31.33 -16.57
N PRO A 88 8.06 -30.38 -16.36
CA PRO A 88 8.35 -28.94 -16.18
C PRO A 88 8.74 -28.61 -14.72
N SER A 89 9.96 -28.97 -14.30
CA SER A 89 10.40 -28.79 -12.89
C SER A 89 11.00 -27.40 -12.59
N THR A 90 11.48 -26.66 -13.59
CA THR A 90 12.31 -25.46 -13.38
C THR A 90 11.55 -24.16 -13.04
N LYS A 91 10.26 -24.04 -13.40
CA LYS A 91 9.47 -22.81 -13.12
C LYS A 91 9.14 -22.65 -11.63
N SER A 92 9.06 -23.74 -10.88
CA SER A 92 8.64 -23.73 -9.47
C SER A 92 9.68 -23.04 -8.58
N THR A 93 10.98 -23.34 -8.78
CA THR A 93 12.07 -22.81 -7.94
C THR A 93 12.24 -21.29 -8.07
N LEU A 94 12.19 -20.75 -9.30
CA LEU A 94 12.32 -19.30 -9.55
C LEU A 94 11.11 -18.50 -9.05
N SER A 95 9.93 -19.13 -9.00
CA SER A 95 8.71 -18.51 -8.48
C SER A 95 8.80 -18.33 -6.96
N THR A 96 9.34 -19.32 -6.25
CA THR A 96 9.54 -19.31 -4.80
C THR A 96 10.46 -18.18 -4.34
N GLU A 97 11.45 -17.79 -5.13
CA GLU A 97 12.37 -16.69 -4.78
C GLU A 97 11.83 -15.30 -5.13
N ARG A 98 11.05 -15.18 -6.22
CA ARG A 98 10.51 -13.88 -6.67
C ARG A 98 9.30 -13.42 -5.88
N TYR A 99 8.41 -14.33 -5.48
CA TYR A 99 7.20 -13.92 -4.77
C TYR A 99 7.47 -13.19 -3.45
N PRO A 100 8.40 -13.64 -2.59
CA PRO A 100 8.75 -12.91 -1.38
C PRO A 100 9.23 -11.49 -1.64
N GLU A 101 10.12 -11.29 -2.62
CA GLU A 101 10.65 -9.96 -2.98
C GLU A 101 9.53 -9.05 -3.49
N LEU A 102 8.77 -9.50 -4.49
CA LEU A 102 7.69 -8.72 -5.08
C LEU A 102 6.61 -8.36 -4.05
N SER A 103 6.28 -9.31 -3.16
CA SER A 103 5.27 -9.10 -2.12
C SER A 103 5.72 -8.09 -1.07
N ALA A 104 6.94 -8.25 -0.55
CA ALA A 104 7.49 -7.33 0.44
C ALA A 104 7.61 -5.91 -0.12
N ASN A 105 8.12 -5.76 -1.34
CA ASN A 105 8.22 -4.45 -1.99
C ASN A 105 6.84 -3.85 -2.34
N ALA A 106 5.86 -4.67 -2.68
CA ALA A 106 4.49 -4.21 -2.87
C ALA A 106 3.93 -3.63 -1.55
N VAL A 107 4.14 -4.33 -0.43
CA VAL A 107 3.72 -3.84 0.90
C VAL A 107 4.43 -2.54 1.26
N LEU A 108 5.75 -2.45 1.10
CA LEU A 108 6.52 -1.22 1.36
C LEU A 108 6.01 -0.04 0.52
N THR A 109 5.65 -0.29 -0.74
CA THR A 109 5.06 0.73 -1.61
C THR A 109 3.71 1.20 -1.09
N LEU A 110 2.83 0.26 -0.73
CA LEU A 110 1.49 0.57 -0.22
C LEU A 110 1.54 1.28 1.13
N LEU A 111 2.51 0.95 1.99
CA LEU A 111 2.74 1.64 3.26
C LEU A 111 3.05 3.12 3.06
N VAL A 112 3.92 3.45 2.10
CA VAL A 112 4.23 4.86 1.78
C VAL A 112 2.98 5.60 1.29
N VAL A 113 2.18 4.97 0.43
CA VAL A 113 0.91 5.55 -0.04
C VAL A 113 -0.07 5.74 1.12
N ALA A 114 -0.21 4.75 2.00
CA ALA A 114 -1.09 4.82 3.16
C ALA A 114 -0.71 5.96 4.11
N CYS A 115 0.59 6.12 4.41
CA CYS A 115 1.08 7.24 5.22
C CYS A 115 0.73 8.59 4.60
N ALA A 116 0.94 8.76 3.29
CA ALA A 116 0.58 10.00 2.61
C ALA A 116 -0.93 10.27 2.65
N LEU A 117 -1.78 9.25 2.45
CA LEU A 117 -3.23 9.39 2.53
C LEU A 117 -3.70 9.77 3.94
N LEU A 118 -3.08 9.21 4.99
CA LEU A 118 -3.36 9.58 6.38
C LEU A 118 -2.99 11.05 6.64
N ASP A 119 -1.82 11.49 6.18
CA ASP A 119 -1.41 12.90 6.30
C ASP A 119 -2.40 13.84 5.59
N HIS A 120 -2.88 13.47 4.40
CA HIS A 120 -3.91 14.22 3.69
C HIS A 120 -5.25 14.26 4.44
N GLN A 121 -5.66 13.16 5.08
CA GLN A 121 -6.89 13.12 5.88
C GLN A 121 -6.79 14.02 7.11
N VAL A 122 -5.67 13.99 7.83
CA VAL A 122 -5.41 14.86 8.99
C VAL A 122 -5.44 16.33 8.58
N ALA A 123 -4.79 16.68 7.47
CA ALA A 123 -4.77 18.05 6.96
C ALA A 123 -6.18 18.54 6.59
N ARG A 124 -6.98 17.70 5.90
CA ARG A 124 -8.38 18.04 5.57
C ARG A 124 -9.24 18.20 6.81
N LEU A 125 -9.12 17.31 7.79
CA LEU A 125 -9.86 17.43 9.04
C LEU A 125 -9.49 18.73 9.76
N ALA A 126 -8.21 19.07 9.87
CA ALA A 126 -7.76 20.32 10.47
C ALA A 126 -8.38 21.56 9.79
N ALA A 127 -8.36 21.61 8.46
CA ALA A 127 -8.96 22.70 7.69
C ALA A 127 -10.49 22.80 7.88
N ASP A 128 -11.18 21.66 7.95
CA ASP A 128 -12.61 21.62 8.23
C ASP A 128 -12.94 22.08 9.65
N PHE A 129 -12.09 21.78 10.63
CA PHE A 129 -12.22 22.29 12.00
C PHE A 129 -12.08 23.81 12.06
N GLU A 130 -11.12 24.40 11.34
CA GLU A 130 -10.90 25.85 11.30
C GLU A 130 -12.06 26.58 10.60
N SER A 131 -12.56 26.06 9.48
CA SER A 131 -13.59 26.74 8.67
C SER A 131 -15.02 26.51 9.15
N LYS A 132 -15.36 25.30 9.62
CA LYS A 132 -16.74 24.90 9.94
C LYS A 132 -17.03 24.90 11.44
N GLY A 133 -16.01 25.11 12.28
CA GLY A 133 -16.09 24.99 13.74
C GLY A 133 -16.08 23.54 14.21
N GLY A 134 -15.82 23.31 15.50
CA GLY A 134 -15.68 21.95 16.05
C GLY A 134 -16.98 21.13 16.06
N PHE A 135 -16.88 19.82 16.32
CA PHE A 135 -18.07 18.94 16.39
C PHE A 135 -19.14 19.46 17.36
N THR A 136 -18.74 19.90 18.56
CA THR A 136 -19.65 20.46 19.57
C THR A 136 -20.34 21.75 19.11
N GLU A 137 -19.62 22.65 18.43
CA GLU A 137 -20.20 23.88 17.89
C GLU A 137 -21.22 23.58 16.79
N ARG A 138 -20.90 22.65 15.89
CA ARG A 138 -21.81 22.20 14.84
C ARG A 138 -23.05 21.53 15.44
N LEU A 139 -22.87 20.67 16.44
CA LEU A 139 -23.97 20.02 17.15
C LEU A 139 -24.86 21.04 17.87
N TYR A 140 -24.25 22.07 18.47
CA TYR A 140 -24.99 23.16 19.11
C TYR A 140 -25.82 23.95 18.09
N LYS A 141 -25.24 24.31 16.93
CA LYS A 141 -25.95 24.98 15.82
C LYS A 141 -27.18 24.17 15.38
N VAL A 142 -27.03 22.86 15.18
CA VAL A 142 -28.15 21.96 14.80
C VAL A 142 -29.22 21.91 15.90
N ARG A 143 -28.83 21.75 17.17
CA ARG A 143 -29.78 21.74 18.31
C ARG A 143 -30.52 23.06 18.45
N ALA A 144 -29.84 24.19 18.25
CA ALA A 144 -30.45 25.51 18.32
C ALA A 144 -31.46 25.73 17.17
N ALA A 145 -31.13 25.30 15.95
CA ALA A 145 -32.04 25.37 14.81
C ALA A 145 -33.33 24.55 15.06
N LYS A 146 -33.20 23.32 15.56
CA LYS A 146 -34.35 22.44 15.84
C LYS A 146 -35.30 23.01 16.90
N ARG A 147 -34.77 23.71 17.91
CA ARG A 147 -35.59 24.40 18.93
C ARG A 147 -36.38 25.57 18.35
N ARG A 148 -35.86 26.25 17.33
CA ARG A 148 -36.55 27.37 16.67
C ARG A 148 -37.69 26.93 15.75
N THR A 149 -37.63 25.72 15.19
CA THR A 149 -38.68 25.16 14.31
C THR A 149 -39.80 24.44 15.06
N GLN A 150 -39.64 24.16 16.36
CA GLN A 150 -40.66 23.53 17.21
C GLN A 150 -41.44 24.52 18.08
N SER A 151 -41.13 25.82 17.98
CA SER A 151 -41.91 26.93 18.51
C SER A 151 -42.71 27.57 17.38
#